data_AF-A0AAD9DA23-F1
#
_entry.id   AF-A0AAD9DA23-F1
#
_cell.length_a   1.000
_cell.length_b   1.000
_cell.length_c   1.000
_cell.angle_alpha   90.00
_cell.angle_beta   90.00
_cell.angle_gamma   90.00
#
_symmetry.space_group_name_H-M   'P 1'
#
loop_
_entity.id
_entity.type
_entity.pdbx_description
1 polymer ?
#
loop_
_entity_poly.entity_id
_entity_poly.type
_entity_poly.pdbx_seq_one_letter_code
_entity_poly.pdbx_strand_id
1 'polypeptide(L)'
;MADEENHPPSSTLDLEVNLPGLFRPEFSVDNRQEAEKIAYSSDFSLISCSEEVVYGDEDKDAPITKIRDARPHQDSPLTEDDAASFFHKKGFCLFPQNTKVKRWNEDYLKGMVFGSDITKVYSPELESIIRNYLLPEYHVISVDCPPAVLRRGPSSRNNFYGTGVHQDYGLSLEDYKNNLKAYDFSGQAAKEVQKKFDSDQVCGVMVINFWRPIGGYTKANPLRSKPLAVCDPAFVDNGDTVHTALDATSVGGLKGKQTDQMALKYSPQQQWYYYPNMTDDEVLVFKQFEVWKDDSMDKREALPVRGVFHTAFVDPNTPEGSPPRQSTECRVQVFIGKRKEEDAAEEKWTPPAPLWPKDGSEWEC
;
A
#
# COMPACT_ATOMS: atom_id res chain seq x y z
N MET A 1 -18.58 -47.64 -5.90
CA MET A 1 -17.18 -47.30 -6.24
C MET A 1 -17.28 -45.97 -6.94
N ALA A 2 -17.01 -44.91 -6.19
CA ALA A 2 -17.02 -43.54 -6.70
C ALA A 2 -15.65 -43.28 -7.32
N ASP A 3 -15.64 -42.74 -8.53
CA ASP A 3 -14.43 -42.29 -9.21
C ASP A 3 -13.81 -41.14 -8.42
N GLU A 4 -12.58 -41.36 -7.96
CA GLU A 4 -11.69 -40.30 -7.51
C GLU A 4 -11.36 -39.41 -8.72
N GLU A 5 -11.99 -38.25 -8.81
CA GLU A 5 -11.53 -37.18 -9.69
C GLU A 5 -10.13 -36.75 -9.23
N ASN A 6 -9.15 -37.10 -10.06
CA ASN A 6 -7.81 -36.53 -10.09
C ASN A 6 -7.91 -34.99 -10.10
N HIS A 7 -7.83 -34.36 -8.94
CA HIS A 7 -7.40 -32.96 -8.87
C HIS A 7 -5.95 -32.90 -9.37
N PRO A 8 -5.64 -32.09 -10.41
CA PRO A 8 -4.25 -31.86 -10.77
C PRO A 8 -3.53 -31.26 -9.56
N PRO A 9 -2.25 -31.61 -9.33
CA PRO A 9 -1.48 -30.97 -8.28
C PRO A 9 -1.53 -29.47 -8.52
N SER A 10 -1.80 -28.70 -7.45
CA SER A 10 -1.64 -27.25 -7.41
C SER A 10 -0.30 -26.91 -8.07
N SER A 11 -0.34 -26.48 -9.34
CA SER A 11 0.84 -25.95 -10.00
C SER A 11 1.09 -24.63 -9.30
N THR A 12 1.94 -24.63 -8.28
CA THR A 12 2.23 -23.43 -7.50
C THR A 12 2.75 -22.37 -8.47
N LEU A 13 1.97 -21.30 -8.68
CA LEU A 13 2.40 -20.11 -9.44
C LEU A 13 3.51 -19.33 -8.69
N ASP A 14 4.10 -19.92 -7.65
CA ASP A 14 5.32 -19.46 -7.01
C ASP A 14 6.44 -19.28 -8.03
N LEU A 15 7.20 -18.20 -7.87
CA LEU A 15 8.29 -17.80 -8.75
C LEU A 15 9.58 -17.65 -7.95
N GLU A 16 10.70 -17.85 -8.64
CA GLU A 16 12.03 -17.48 -8.17
C GLU A 16 12.58 -16.45 -9.14
N VAL A 17 12.65 -15.19 -8.69
CA VAL A 17 13.05 -14.06 -9.53
C VAL A 17 14.00 -13.13 -8.78
N ASN A 18 14.79 -12.39 -9.54
CA ASN A 18 15.49 -11.24 -9.00
C ASN A 18 14.51 -10.06 -8.87
N LEU A 19 14.40 -9.49 -7.67
CA LEU A 19 13.59 -8.31 -7.43
C LEU A 19 14.46 -7.06 -7.62
N PRO A 20 14.15 -6.20 -8.61
CA PRO A 20 14.96 -5.02 -8.88
C PRO A 20 15.06 -4.12 -7.65
N GLY A 21 16.25 -3.61 -7.35
CA GLY A 21 16.50 -2.67 -6.26
C GLY A 21 16.37 -3.24 -4.84
N LEU A 22 16.39 -4.56 -4.69
CA LEU A 22 16.62 -5.19 -3.39
C LEU A 22 18.12 -5.18 -3.09
N PHE A 23 18.54 -4.41 -2.09
CA PHE A 23 19.96 -4.26 -1.77
C PHE A 23 20.57 -5.54 -1.19
N ARG A 24 21.88 -5.73 -1.32
CA ARG A 24 22.56 -6.87 -0.70
C ARG A 24 22.57 -6.76 0.83
N PRO A 25 22.64 -7.87 1.58
CA PRO A 25 22.70 -7.83 3.05
C PRO A 25 23.85 -6.98 3.59
N GLU A 26 25.01 -7.06 2.95
CA GLU A 26 26.23 -6.32 3.28
C GLU A 26 26.17 -4.83 2.90
N PHE A 27 25.07 -4.37 2.29
CA PHE A 27 24.89 -2.97 1.96
C PHE A 27 24.82 -2.13 3.25
N SER A 28 25.88 -1.36 3.50
CA SER A 28 25.92 -0.31 4.51
C SER A 28 25.84 1.03 3.81
N VAL A 29 24.82 1.82 4.10
CA VAL A 29 24.81 3.22 3.67
C VAL A 29 25.03 4.08 4.89
N ASP A 30 26.23 4.66 4.98
CA ASP A 30 26.55 5.67 5.98
C ASP A 30 26.11 7.09 5.55
N ASN A 31 25.32 7.22 4.48
CA ASN A 31 24.73 8.50 4.07
C ASN A 31 23.46 8.34 3.23
N ARG A 32 22.39 9.05 3.62
CA ARG A 32 21.11 9.18 2.90
C ARG A 32 21.28 9.46 1.41
N GLN A 33 22.25 10.32 1.03
CA GLN A 33 22.52 10.73 -0.36
C GLN A 33 23.15 9.64 -1.25
N GLU A 34 23.87 8.68 -0.68
CA GLU A 34 24.48 7.58 -1.44
C GLU A 34 23.46 6.49 -1.76
N ALA A 35 22.50 6.24 -0.86
CA ALA A 35 21.38 5.35 -1.14
C ALA A 35 20.53 5.85 -2.32
N GLU A 36 20.38 7.17 -2.48
CA GLU A 36 19.62 7.78 -3.58
C GLU A 36 20.25 7.51 -4.95
N LYS A 37 21.59 7.58 -5.04
CA LYS A 37 22.33 7.32 -6.28
C LYS A 37 22.22 5.87 -6.73
N ILE A 38 22.15 4.93 -5.79
CA ILE A 38 22.16 3.49 -6.07
C ILE A 38 20.74 2.98 -6.33
N ALA A 39 19.75 3.38 -5.51
CA ALA A 39 18.36 2.95 -5.69
C ALA A 39 17.76 3.35 -7.04
N TYR A 40 18.23 4.45 -7.65
CA TYR A 40 17.64 5.03 -8.86
C TYR A 40 18.66 5.54 -9.88
N SER A 41 19.87 4.95 -9.93
CA SER A 41 20.87 5.20 -10.98
C SER A 41 20.27 4.99 -12.37
N SER A 42 19.78 6.07 -12.96
CA SER A 42 19.34 6.14 -14.34
C SER A 42 19.69 7.53 -14.83
N ASP A 43 20.72 7.61 -15.66
CA ASP A 43 21.02 8.80 -16.45
C ASP A 43 19.80 9.09 -17.35
N PHE A 44 18.93 10.00 -16.91
CA PHE A 44 17.62 10.31 -17.52
C PHE A 44 17.69 11.29 -18.72
N SER A 45 18.86 11.42 -19.34
CA SER A 45 19.00 12.13 -20.62
C SER A 45 19.65 11.20 -21.63
N LEU A 46 18.87 10.86 -22.68
CA LEU A 46 19.15 9.91 -23.78
C LEU A 46 18.54 8.53 -23.53
N ILE A 47 17.34 8.31 -24.07
CA ILE A 47 17.00 7.15 -24.90
C ILE A 47 15.76 7.58 -25.70
N SER A 48 16.03 8.09 -26.90
CA SER A 48 15.10 7.97 -28.02
C SER A 48 14.99 6.50 -28.40
N CYS A 49 13.81 6.10 -28.88
CA CYS A 49 13.46 4.84 -29.51
C CYS A 49 14.61 3.86 -29.85
N SER A 50 14.35 2.59 -29.53
CA SER A 50 15.13 1.38 -29.83
C SER A 50 16.38 1.15 -28.97
N GLU A 51 16.53 -0.11 -28.57
CA GLU A 51 17.63 -0.74 -27.83
C GLU A 51 17.42 -0.91 -26.31
N GLU A 52 17.62 -2.16 -25.88
CA GLU A 52 17.43 -2.70 -24.54
C GLU A 52 18.31 -1.95 -23.53
N VAL A 53 17.69 -1.42 -22.48
CA VAL A 53 18.42 -0.93 -21.32
C VAL A 53 18.84 -2.14 -20.50
N VAL A 54 20.13 -2.46 -20.58
CA VAL A 54 20.83 -3.35 -19.67
C VAL A 54 20.89 -2.65 -18.31
N TYR A 55 20.15 -3.17 -17.33
CA TYR A 55 20.28 -2.79 -15.93
C TYR A 55 21.75 -3.01 -15.49
N GLY A 56 22.36 -2.02 -14.83
CA GLY A 56 23.77 -2.04 -14.46
C GLY A 56 24.15 -3.27 -13.63
N ASP A 57 25.45 -3.62 -13.64
CA ASP A 57 26.06 -4.82 -13.04
C ASP A 57 25.72 -5.10 -11.55
N GLU A 58 25.03 -4.20 -10.85
CA GLU A 58 24.61 -4.39 -9.45
C GLU A 58 23.50 -5.45 -9.29
N ASP A 59 22.64 -5.64 -10.30
CA ASP A 59 21.57 -6.66 -10.33
C ASP A 59 22.12 -8.10 -10.46
N LYS A 60 23.37 -8.30 -10.92
CA LYS A 60 23.90 -9.65 -11.22
C LYS A 60 24.13 -10.55 -9.99
N ASP A 61 24.25 -9.98 -8.79
CA ASP A 61 24.40 -10.76 -7.55
C ASP A 61 23.33 -10.49 -6.48
N ALA A 62 22.22 -9.82 -6.82
CA ALA A 62 21.09 -9.75 -5.89
C ALA A 62 20.46 -11.16 -5.75
N PRO A 63 20.21 -11.66 -4.51
CA PRO A 63 19.77 -13.02 -4.33
C PRO A 63 18.42 -13.29 -4.99
N ILE A 64 18.31 -14.47 -5.62
CA ILE A 64 17.03 -14.97 -6.14
C ILE A 64 16.02 -14.99 -4.98
N THR A 65 14.92 -14.28 -5.18
CA THR A 65 13.87 -14.12 -4.19
C THR A 65 12.67 -14.97 -4.57
N LYS A 66 12.20 -15.78 -3.63
CA LYS A 66 10.97 -16.55 -3.79
C LYS A 66 9.76 -15.63 -3.61
N ILE A 67 8.91 -15.55 -4.62
CA ILE A 67 7.63 -14.82 -4.58
C ILE A 67 6.50 -15.83 -4.71
N ARG A 68 5.54 -15.79 -3.80
CA ARG A 68 4.43 -16.75 -3.73
C ARG A 68 3.16 -16.21 -4.36
N ASP A 69 2.37 -17.08 -4.99
CA ASP A 69 0.99 -16.74 -5.34
C ASP A 69 0.19 -16.48 -4.06
N ALA A 70 -0.31 -15.27 -3.89
CA ALA A 70 -1.08 -14.88 -2.71
C ALA A 70 -2.50 -15.44 -2.69
N ARG A 71 -3.06 -15.85 -3.84
CA ARG A 71 -4.47 -16.27 -3.94
C ARG A 71 -4.80 -17.47 -3.04
N PRO A 72 -3.98 -18.53 -2.92
CA PRO A 72 -4.24 -19.63 -1.99
C PRO A 72 -4.07 -19.25 -0.52
N HIS A 73 -3.39 -18.13 -0.23
CA HIS A 73 -3.16 -17.66 1.14
C HIS A 73 -4.26 -16.71 1.62
N GLN A 74 -5.02 -16.13 0.69
CA GLN A 74 -6.17 -15.27 0.98
C GLN A 74 -7.45 -16.06 0.70
N ASP A 75 -8.12 -16.53 1.75
CA ASP A 75 -9.35 -17.30 1.63
C ASP A 75 -10.39 -16.53 0.78
N SER A 76 -11.06 -17.24 -0.14
CA SER A 76 -12.10 -16.68 -1.00
C SER A 76 -13.36 -17.54 -0.92
N PRO A 77 -14.55 -16.96 -0.72
CA PRO A 77 -14.83 -15.52 -0.72
C PRO A 77 -14.43 -14.81 0.59
N LEU A 78 -13.81 -13.64 0.48
CA LEU A 78 -13.57 -12.75 1.63
C LEU A 78 -14.92 -12.24 2.16
N THR A 79 -15.27 -12.62 3.39
CA THR A 79 -16.29 -11.88 4.16
C THR A 79 -15.70 -10.56 4.68
N GLU A 80 -16.53 -9.67 5.25
CA GLU A 80 -16.05 -8.43 5.89
C GLU A 80 -14.98 -8.73 6.96
N ASP A 81 -15.23 -9.73 7.81
CA ASP A 81 -14.33 -10.12 8.90
C ASP A 81 -13.03 -10.76 8.38
N ASP A 82 -13.11 -11.57 7.32
CA ASP A 82 -11.93 -12.22 6.73
C ASP A 82 -11.01 -11.19 6.06
N ALA A 83 -11.59 -10.19 5.38
CA ALA A 83 -10.86 -9.14 4.69
C ALA A 83 -10.10 -8.24 5.68
N ALA A 84 -10.78 -7.78 6.74
CA ALA A 84 -10.18 -6.93 7.77
C ALA A 84 -9.04 -7.67 8.47
N SER A 85 -9.29 -8.91 8.92
CA SER A 85 -8.29 -9.73 9.61
C SER A 85 -7.05 -9.97 8.74
N PHE A 86 -7.25 -10.32 7.46
CA PHE A 86 -6.15 -10.55 6.53
C PHE A 86 -5.36 -9.26 6.26
N PHE A 87 -6.04 -8.14 5.99
CA PHE A 87 -5.39 -6.85 5.75
C PHE A 87 -4.60 -6.35 6.97
N HIS A 88 -5.13 -6.50 8.19
CA HIS A 88 -4.42 -6.15 9.40
C HIS A 88 -3.18 -7.02 9.62
N LYS A 89 -3.29 -8.32 9.33
CA LYS A 89 -2.20 -9.30 9.51
C LYS A 89 -1.10 -9.18 8.45
N LYS A 90 -1.47 -8.98 7.18
CA LYS A 90 -0.56 -9.02 6.02
C LYS A 90 -0.20 -7.63 5.47
N GLY A 91 -0.94 -6.60 5.82
CA GLY A 91 -0.81 -5.26 5.26
C GLY A 91 -1.31 -5.13 3.81
N PHE A 92 -1.73 -6.21 3.17
CA PHE A 92 -2.27 -6.22 1.81
C PHE A 92 -3.39 -7.25 1.63
N CYS A 93 -4.24 -7.05 0.63
CA CYS A 93 -5.27 -8.00 0.19
C CYS A 93 -5.76 -7.68 -1.23
N LEU A 94 -6.36 -8.66 -1.90
CA LEU A 94 -7.00 -8.49 -3.22
C LEU A 94 -8.52 -8.48 -3.06
N PHE A 95 -9.20 -7.48 -3.65
CA PHE A 95 -10.65 -7.43 -3.71
C PHE A 95 -11.18 -7.60 -5.13
N PRO A 96 -12.32 -8.31 -5.30
CA PRO A 96 -13.14 -8.11 -6.47
C PRO A 96 -13.74 -6.70 -6.44
N GLN A 97 -13.51 -5.90 -7.48
CA GLN A 97 -14.03 -4.55 -7.60
C GLN A 97 -14.37 -4.23 -9.06
N ASN A 98 -15.64 -4.44 -9.43
CA ASN A 98 -16.17 -3.98 -10.70
C ASN A 98 -16.55 -2.49 -10.59
N THR A 99 -15.62 -1.62 -10.94
CA THR A 99 -15.79 -0.16 -10.87
C THR A 99 -16.52 0.37 -12.09
N LYS A 100 -17.32 1.43 -11.91
CA LYS A 100 -17.98 2.12 -13.03
C LYS A 100 -17.12 3.20 -13.70
N VAL A 101 -15.88 3.40 -13.25
CA VAL A 101 -14.93 4.35 -13.84
C VAL A 101 -14.65 3.97 -15.29
N LYS A 102 -14.86 4.91 -16.22
CA LYS A 102 -14.60 4.68 -17.66
C LYS A 102 -13.34 5.38 -18.13
N ARG A 103 -12.93 6.45 -17.46
CA ARG A 103 -11.78 7.27 -17.84
C ARG A 103 -10.80 7.39 -16.69
N TRP A 104 -9.62 6.82 -16.89
CA TRP A 104 -8.53 6.83 -15.92
C TRP A 104 -7.46 7.89 -16.21
N ASN A 105 -7.40 8.41 -17.45
CA ASN A 105 -6.45 9.45 -17.87
C ASN A 105 -7.08 10.85 -17.68
N GLU A 106 -7.41 11.19 -16.43
CA GLU A 106 -8.06 12.47 -16.12
C GLU A 106 -7.04 13.52 -15.67
N ASP A 107 -7.31 14.78 -15.99
CA ASP A 107 -6.47 15.92 -15.61
C ASP A 107 -6.74 16.28 -14.15
N TYR A 108 -5.69 16.27 -13.32
CA TYR A 108 -5.75 16.55 -11.88
C TYR A 108 -6.47 17.87 -11.56
N LEU A 109 -6.15 18.95 -12.29
CA LEU A 109 -6.74 20.28 -12.06
C LEU A 109 -8.22 20.29 -12.45
N LYS A 110 -8.59 19.61 -13.54
CA LYS A 110 -10.00 19.51 -13.95
C LYS A 110 -10.81 18.64 -12.99
N GLY A 111 -10.23 17.56 -12.49
CA GLY A 111 -10.85 16.70 -11.49
C GLY A 111 -11.14 17.44 -10.19
N MET A 112 -10.19 18.27 -9.73
CA MET A 112 -10.37 19.09 -8.53
C MET A 112 -11.49 20.13 -8.67
N VAL A 113 -11.64 20.75 -9.85
CA VAL A 113 -12.59 21.87 -10.05
C VAL A 113 -13.99 21.42 -10.47
N PHE A 114 -14.11 20.40 -11.33
CA PHE A 114 -15.39 20.00 -11.94
C PHE A 114 -15.87 18.60 -11.52
N GLY A 115 -15.02 17.86 -10.80
CA GLY A 115 -15.22 16.46 -10.49
C GLY A 115 -15.10 15.56 -11.71
N SER A 116 -14.52 14.39 -11.53
CA SER A 116 -14.15 13.43 -12.57
C SER A 116 -14.71 12.03 -12.26
N ASP A 117 -14.51 11.05 -13.14
CA ASP A 117 -14.92 9.67 -12.83
C ASP A 117 -14.21 9.18 -11.55
N ILE A 118 -12.94 9.57 -11.36
CA ILE A 118 -12.20 9.29 -10.12
C ILE A 118 -12.93 9.86 -8.90
N THR A 119 -13.21 11.15 -8.85
CA THR A 119 -13.81 11.76 -7.64
C THR A 119 -15.27 11.36 -7.43
N LYS A 120 -16.04 11.15 -8.51
CA LYS A 120 -17.50 10.93 -8.46
C LYS A 120 -17.87 9.46 -8.32
N VAL A 121 -17.02 8.55 -8.78
CA VAL A 121 -17.29 7.10 -8.80
C VAL A 121 -16.26 6.36 -7.97
N TYR A 122 -14.97 6.56 -8.27
CA TYR A 122 -13.94 5.75 -7.62
C TYR A 122 -13.79 6.08 -6.14
N SER A 123 -13.70 7.36 -5.76
CA SER A 123 -13.52 7.75 -4.35
C SER A 123 -14.61 7.18 -3.42
N PRO A 124 -15.92 7.25 -3.75
CA PRO A 124 -16.95 6.57 -2.95
C PRO A 124 -16.82 5.04 -2.90
N GLU A 125 -16.40 4.40 -4.00
CA GLU A 125 -16.16 2.95 -4.03
C GLU A 125 -14.97 2.57 -3.12
N LEU A 126 -13.89 3.35 -3.13
CA LEU A 126 -12.73 3.16 -2.25
C LEU A 126 -13.08 3.37 -0.78
N GLU A 127 -13.82 4.44 -0.47
CA GLU A 127 -14.27 4.72 0.89
C GLU A 127 -15.17 3.60 1.43
N SER A 128 -16.04 3.03 0.59
CA SER A 128 -16.85 1.86 0.95
C SER A 128 -15.98 0.64 1.30
N ILE A 129 -14.94 0.34 0.51
CA ILE A 129 -13.99 -0.75 0.84
C ILE A 129 -13.31 -0.49 2.19
N ILE A 130 -12.84 0.74 2.42
CA ILE A 130 -12.14 1.11 3.65
C ILE A 130 -13.03 0.92 4.87
N ARG A 131 -14.25 1.48 4.84
CA ARG A 131 -15.14 1.52 6.01
C ARG A 131 -15.79 0.17 6.31
N ASN A 132 -16.09 -0.62 5.29
CA ASN A 132 -16.90 -1.83 5.45
C ASN A 132 -16.05 -3.12 5.47
N TYR A 133 -14.85 -3.11 4.88
CA TYR A 133 -14.06 -4.34 4.72
C TYR A 133 -12.64 -4.23 5.31
N LEU A 134 -12.00 -3.06 5.27
CA LEU A 134 -10.64 -2.92 5.78
C LEU A 134 -10.58 -2.53 7.25
N LEU A 135 -11.49 -1.66 7.69
CA LEU A 135 -11.53 -1.09 9.03
C LEU A 135 -12.95 -1.15 9.66
N PRO A 136 -13.72 -2.24 9.50
CA PRO A 136 -15.09 -2.31 10.02
C PRO A 136 -15.17 -2.15 11.54
N GLU A 137 -14.12 -2.51 12.28
CA GLU A 137 -14.07 -2.43 13.74
C GLU A 137 -13.63 -1.06 14.27
N TYR A 138 -13.20 -0.13 13.40
CA TYR A 138 -12.71 1.20 13.81
C TYR A 138 -13.70 2.32 13.45
N HIS A 139 -13.69 3.38 14.24
CA HIS A 139 -14.27 4.65 13.81
C HIS A 139 -13.37 5.32 12.78
N VAL A 140 -13.76 5.26 11.50
CA VAL A 140 -13.04 5.95 10.42
C VAL A 140 -13.45 7.44 10.42
N ILE A 141 -12.59 8.31 10.96
CA ILE A 141 -12.86 9.74 11.16
C ILE A 141 -12.91 10.50 9.84
N SER A 142 -11.97 10.22 8.94
CA SER A 142 -12.00 10.79 7.58
C SER A 142 -11.27 9.89 6.58
N VAL A 143 -11.74 9.95 5.34
CA VAL A 143 -11.14 9.30 4.18
C VAL A 143 -10.88 10.37 3.12
N ASP A 144 -9.61 10.70 2.92
CA ASP A 144 -9.18 11.72 1.98
C ASP A 144 -8.67 11.03 0.70
N CYS A 145 -9.54 10.95 -0.31
CA CYS A 145 -9.19 10.41 -1.62
C CYS A 145 -8.60 11.51 -2.53
N PRO A 146 -7.49 11.26 -3.22
CA PRO A 146 -6.92 12.23 -4.16
C PRO A 146 -7.87 12.43 -5.37
N PRO A 147 -7.87 13.63 -5.99
CA PRO A 147 -8.77 13.92 -7.10
C PRO A 147 -8.37 13.27 -8.43
N ALA A 148 -7.22 12.61 -8.47
CA ALA A 148 -6.76 11.83 -9.61
C ALA A 148 -5.91 10.65 -9.13
N VAL A 149 -5.64 9.75 -10.07
CA VAL A 149 -4.85 8.54 -9.85
C VAL A 149 -3.51 8.65 -10.57
N LEU A 150 -2.50 7.94 -10.06
CA LEU A 150 -1.21 7.83 -10.74
C LEU A 150 -1.26 6.66 -11.73
N ARG A 151 -0.97 6.97 -13.00
CA ARG A 151 -1.10 6.06 -14.15
C ARG A 151 0.26 5.54 -14.58
N ARG A 152 0.39 4.22 -14.71
CA ARG A 152 1.58 3.54 -15.23
C ARG A 152 1.31 2.85 -16.56
N GLY A 153 2.35 2.75 -17.39
CA GLY A 153 2.30 2.12 -18.70
C GLY A 153 1.95 3.05 -19.87
N PRO A 154 1.66 2.47 -21.05
CA PRO A 154 1.33 3.22 -22.26
C PRO A 154 0.21 4.23 -22.04
N SER A 155 0.23 5.30 -22.84
CA SER A 155 -0.79 6.36 -22.82
C SER A 155 -0.87 7.14 -21.50
N SER A 156 0.20 7.13 -20.70
CA SER A 156 0.40 7.95 -19.50
C SER A 156 1.65 8.83 -19.64
N ARG A 157 1.68 9.98 -18.95
CA ARG A 157 2.90 10.80 -18.79
C ARG A 157 3.94 10.13 -17.89
N ASN A 158 3.52 9.19 -17.03
CA ASN A 158 4.36 8.45 -16.09
C ASN A 158 4.40 6.97 -16.49
N ASN A 159 4.92 6.67 -17.69
CA ASN A 159 4.83 5.33 -18.29
C ASN A 159 5.70 4.26 -17.60
N PHE A 160 6.62 4.63 -16.70
CA PHE A 160 7.45 3.70 -15.94
C PHE A 160 6.66 2.92 -14.88
N TYR A 161 7.14 1.74 -14.50
CA TYR A 161 6.37 0.76 -13.71
C TYR A 161 6.65 0.73 -12.21
N GLY A 162 7.50 1.61 -11.68
CA GLY A 162 7.94 1.55 -10.29
C GLY A 162 8.81 0.31 -10.04
N THR A 163 9.89 0.18 -10.81
CA THR A 163 10.93 -0.83 -10.60
C THR A 163 11.88 -0.36 -9.50
N GLY A 164 12.37 -1.27 -8.67
CA GLY A 164 13.07 -0.95 -7.42
C GLY A 164 12.19 -1.32 -6.23
N VAL A 165 12.69 -2.08 -5.27
CA VAL A 165 11.96 -2.39 -4.03
C VAL A 165 11.88 -1.13 -3.18
N HIS A 166 10.65 -0.69 -2.91
CA HIS A 166 10.43 0.53 -2.13
C HIS A 166 9.15 0.50 -1.30
N GLN A 167 9.12 1.37 -0.29
CA GLN A 167 7.94 1.88 0.40
C GLN A 167 7.89 3.39 0.14
N ASP A 168 6.75 3.90 -0.31
CA ASP A 168 6.60 5.31 -0.75
C ASP A 168 6.74 6.35 0.38
N TYR A 169 6.68 5.93 1.63
CA TYR A 169 6.76 6.79 2.81
C TYR A 169 7.74 6.21 3.83
N GLY A 170 8.25 7.06 4.73
CA GLY A 170 9.04 6.63 5.88
C GLY A 170 8.20 5.98 6.98
N LEU A 171 8.75 5.94 8.20
CA LEU A 171 8.14 5.24 9.33
C LEU A 171 7.45 6.17 10.33
N SER A 172 7.70 7.48 10.25
CA SER A 172 7.17 8.46 11.18
C SER A 172 6.16 9.41 10.57
N LEU A 173 5.34 10.04 11.42
CA LEU A 173 4.47 11.14 10.99
C LEU A 173 5.28 12.30 10.38
N GLU A 174 6.51 12.55 10.84
CA GLU A 174 7.35 13.60 10.23
C GLU A 174 7.81 13.20 8.83
N ASP A 175 8.22 11.94 8.60
CA ASP A 175 8.55 11.43 7.27
C ASP A 175 7.36 11.57 6.31
N TYR A 176 6.15 11.26 6.78
CA TYR A 176 4.94 11.44 6.00
C TYR A 176 4.67 12.92 5.68
N LYS A 177 4.76 13.81 6.67
CA LYS A 177 4.59 15.26 6.45
C LYS A 177 5.65 15.83 5.50
N ASN A 178 6.89 15.34 5.54
CA ASN A 178 7.94 15.76 4.62
C ASN A 178 7.62 15.36 3.17
N ASN A 179 7.13 14.14 2.95
CA ASN A 179 6.59 13.73 1.66
C ASN A 179 5.49 14.69 1.18
N LEU A 180 4.53 15.05 2.02
CA LEU A 180 3.49 16.02 1.64
C LEU A 180 4.07 17.37 1.22
N LYS A 181 5.06 17.90 1.97
CA LYS A 181 5.78 19.15 1.62
C LYS A 181 6.56 19.04 0.31
N ALA A 182 6.89 17.82 -0.15
CA ALA A 182 7.56 17.59 -1.42
C ALA A 182 6.64 17.80 -2.63
N TYR A 183 5.32 17.73 -2.44
CA TYR A 183 4.32 17.89 -3.50
C TYR A 183 3.43 19.14 -3.33
N ASP A 184 3.42 19.77 -2.16
CA ASP A 184 2.63 20.96 -1.86
C ASP A 184 3.50 22.19 -1.52
N PHE A 185 3.49 23.19 -2.41
CA PHE A 185 4.29 24.40 -2.25
C PHE A 185 3.84 25.26 -1.07
N SER A 186 2.54 25.18 -0.73
CA SER A 186 1.98 25.95 0.39
C SER A 186 2.34 25.37 1.76
N GLY A 187 2.68 24.08 1.80
CA GLY A 187 2.85 23.30 3.02
C GLY A 187 1.56 23.13 3.84
N GLN A 188 0.40 23.47 3.26
CA GLN A 188 -0.90 23.37 3.92
C GLN A 188 -1.28 21.91 4.16
N ALA A 189 -0.96 21.01 3.22
CA ALA A 189 -1.25 19.58 3.37
C ALA A 189 -0.63 19.01 4.65
N ALA A 190 0.66 19.29 4.89
CA ALA A 190 1.34 18.84 6.11
C ALA A 190 0.74 19.43 7.40
N LYS A 191 0.28 20.69 7.36
CA LYS A 191 -0.40 21.34 8.50
C LYS A 191 -1.77 20.74 8.78
N GLU A 192 -2.57 20.49 7.74
CA GLU A 192 -3.88 19.85 7.89
C GLU A 192 -3.74 18.43 8.43
N VAL A 193 -2.74 17.68 7.96
CA VAL A 193 -2.44 16.35 8.51
C VAL A 193 -2.08 16.41 9.98
N GLN A 194 -1.20 17.33 10.39
CA GLN A 194 -0.87 17.51 11.80
C GLN A 194 -2.11 17.87 12.62
N LYS A 195 -2.90 18.84 12.16
CA LYS A 195 -4.12 19.30 12.83
C LYS A 195 -5.14 18.17 13.01
N LYS A 196 -5.37 17.35 11.97
CA LYS A 196 -6.27 16.19 12.05
C LYS A 196 -5.70 15.14 13.01
N PHE A 197 -4.39 14.85 12.93
CA PHE A 197 -3.74 13.90 13.81
C PHE A 197 -3.82 14.33 15.28
N ASP A 198 -3.68 15.62 15.58
CA ASP A 198 -3.76 16.16 16.94
C ASP A 198 -5.18 16.10 17.54
N SER A 199 -6.22 15.83 16.74
CA SER A 199 -7.59 15.71 17.24
C SER A 199 -7.74 14.53 18.20
N ASP A 200 -8.47 14.74 19.31
CA ASP A 200 -8.75 13.70 20.32
C ASP A 200 -9.50 12.49 19.76
N GLN A 201 -10.23 12.66 18.65
CA GLN A 201 -10.97 11.57 17.99
C GLN A 201 -10.06 10.66 17.16
N VAL A 202 -8.82 11.09 16.88
CA VAL A 202 -7.87 10.34 16.06
C VAL A 202 -6.88 9.61 16.95
N CYS A 203 -6.74 8.32 16.70
CA CYS A 203 -5.75 7.42 17.29
C CYS A 203 -4.61 7.11 16.32
N GLY A 204 -4.84 7.19 15.02
CA GLY A 204 -3.82 6.89 14.01
C GLY A 204 -4.14 7.43 12.62
N VAL A 205 -3.16 7.35 11.73
CA VAL A 205 -3.30 7.69 10.31
C VAL A 205 -2.66 6.61 9.45
N MET A 206 -3.33 6.26 8.36
CA MET A 206 -2.85 5.32 7.34
C MET A 206 -2.87 5.96 5.96
N VAL A 207 -1.98 5.50 5.08
CA VAL A 207 -2.13 5.65 3.63
C VAL A 207 -2.30 4.28 3.02
N ILE A 208 -3.43 4.08 2.35
CA ILE A 208 -3.80 2.82 1.72
C ILE A 208 -3.75 3.01 0.21
N ASN A 209 -2.97 2.18 -0.48
CA ASN A 209 -2.89 2.20 -1.94
C ASN A 209 -3.86 1.20 -2.54
N PHE A 210 -4.65 1.67 -3.50
CA PHE A 210 -5.50 0.86 -4.36
C PHE A 210 -4.84 0.78 -5.72
N TRP A 211 -4.12 -0.31 -5.96
CA TRP A 211 -3.47 -0.61 -7.21
C TRP A 211 -4.33 -1.55 -8.06
N ARG A 212 -4.58 -1.19 -9.32
CA ARG A 212 -5.31 -2.08 -10.23
C ARG A 212 -4.81 -2.01 -11.66
N PRO A 213 -4.93 -3.12 -12.42
CA PRO A 213 -4.81 -3.08 -13.86
C PRO A 213 -6.05 -2.42 -14.49
N ILE A 214 -5.87 -1.77 -15.64
CA ILE A 214 -6.95 -1.04 -16.33
C ILE A 214 -6.86 -1.14 -17.87
N GLY A 215 -6.20 -2.18 -18.36
CA GLY A 215 -5.84 -2.35 -19.76
C GLY A 215 -6.89 -3.11 -20.58
N GLY A 216 -8.10 -3.31 -20.05
CA GLY A 216 -9.07 -4.25 -20.62
C GLY A 216 -8.74 -5.70 -20.28
N TYR A 217 -8.12 -5.96 -19.12
CA TYR A 217 -7.72 -7.31 -18.74
C TYR A 217 -8.93 -8.14 -18.30
N THR A 218 -9.01 -9.36 -18.81
CA THR A 218 -10.11 -10.30 -18.54
C THR A 218 -9.55 -11.66 -18.14
N LYS A 219 -10.40 -12.62 -17.76
CA LYS A 219 -9.95 -14.00 -17.51
C LYS A 219 -9.23 -14.63 -18.72
N ALA A 220 -9.65 -14.28 -19.95
CA ALA A 220 -9.04 -14.78 -21.18
C ALA A 220 -7.75 -14.03 -21.56
N ASN A 221 -7.60 -12.79 -21.12
CA ASN A 221 -6.40 -11.97 -21.34
C ASN A 221 -6.05 -11.21 -20.04
N PRO A 222 -5.54 -11.90 -19.02
CA PRO A 222 -5.28 -11.28 -17.73
C PRO A 222 -3.97 -10.48 -17.78
N LEU A 223 -3.70 -9.69 -16.74
CA LEU A 223 -2.40 -9.06 -16.60
C LEU A 223 -1.29 -10.11 -16.50
N ARG A 224 -0.29 -10.00 -17.39
CA ARG A 224 0.93 -10.83 -17.39
C ARG A 224 2.21 -10.02 -17.27
N SER A 225 2.29 -8.92 -18.02
CA SER A 225 3.50 -8.09 -18.05
C SER A 225 3.66 -7.31 -16.75
N LYS A 226 4.85 -7.35 -16.17
CA LYS A 226 5.27 -6.55 -15.01
C LYS A 226 4.23 -6.54 -13.87
N PRO A 227 3.84 -7.68 -13.27
CA PRO A 227 2.94 -7.68 -12.11
C PRO A 227 3.60 -7.00 -10.89
N LEU A 228 2.82 -6.77 -9.84
CA LEU A 228 3.30 -6.15 -8.60
C LEU A 228 3.61 -7.22 -7.56
N ALA A 229 4.85 -7.25 -7.08
CA ALA A 229 5.23 -8.00 -5.89
C ALA A 229 5.05 -7.12 -4.64
N VAL A 230 4.62 -7.73 -3.54
CA VAL A 230 4.42 -7.11 -2.23
C VAL A 230 5.11 -7.96 -1.16
N CYS A 231 5.82 -7.31 -0.23
CA CYS A 231 6.45 -7.97 0.91
C CYS A 231 5.55 -7.84 2.15
N ASP A 232 5.34 -8.95 2.84
CA ASP A 232 4.65 -8.97 4.13
C ASP A 232 5.48 -8.21 5.18
N PRO A 233 4.97 -7.09 5.73
CA PRO A 233 5.71 -6.25 6.67
C PRO A 233 6.01 -6.98 7.99
N ALA A 234 5.26 -8.03 8.35
CA ALA A 234 5.55 -8.85 9.53
C ALA A 234 6.85 -9.65 9.41
N PHE A 235 7.42 -9.75 8.21
CA PHE A 235 8.66 -10.46 7.90
C PHE A 235 9.78 -9.50 7.45
N VAL A 236 9.66 -8.22 7.79
CA VAL A 236 10.69 -7.21 7.54
C VAL A 236 11.30 -6.78 8.87
N ASP A 237 12.61 -7.03 9.04
CA ASP A 237 13.35 -6.47 10.17
C ASP A 237 13.65 -5.00 9.92
N ASN A 238 13.55 -4.15 10.95
CA ASN A 238 13.82 -2.72 10.80
C ASN A 238 15.28 -2.47 10.33
N GLY A 239 16.24 -3.31 10.76
CA GLY A 239 17.64 -3.26 10.33
C GLY A 239 17.89 -3.57 8.86
N ASP A 240 16.93 -4.23 8.20
CA ASP A 240 16.96 -4.46 6.74
C ASP A 240 16.44 -3.25 5.97
N THR A 241 15.79 -2.30 6.63
CA THR A 241 15.24 -1.11 5.98
C THR A 241 16.29 -0.02 5.78
N VAL A 242 16.24 0.67 4.65
CA VAL A 242 17.14 1.77 4.32
C VAL A 242 16.31 3.02 4.09
N HIS A 243 16.53 4.07 4.90
CA HIS A 243 15.89 5.36 4.66
C HIS A 243 16.50 6.04 3.45
N THR A 244 15.68 6.34 2.45
CA THR A 244 16.11 7.01 1.22
C THR A 244 15.37 8.33 1.05
N ALA A 245 16.00 9.28 0.38
CA ALA A 245 15.32 10.43 -0.19
C ALA A 245 15.38 10.36 -1.70
N LEU A 246 14.35 10.88 -2.36
CA LEU A 246 14.44 11.20 -3.78
C LEU A 246 14.25 12.69 -3.96
N ASP A 247 15.01 13.29 -4.87
CA ASP A 247 14.64 14.59 -5.43
C ASP A 247 13.20 14.49 -5.92
N ALA A 248 12.33 15.30 -5.34
CA ALA A 248 10.91 15.23 -5.59
C ALA A 248 10.62 15.44 -7.09
N THR A 249 11.43 16.20 -7.83
CA THR A 249 11.23 16.42 -9.27
C THR A 249 11.32 15.15 -10.10
N SER A 250 12.17 14.21 -9.71
CA SER A 250 12.32 12.90 -10.36
C SER A 250 11.05 12.04 -10.21
N VAL A 251 10.19 12.37 -9.25
CA VAL A 251 8.94 11.66 -8.93
C VAL A 251 7.72 12.58 -8.99
N GLY A 252 7.80 13.67 -9.76
CA GLY A 252 6.67 14.55 -10.07
C GLY A 252 6.31 15.60 -9.00
N GLY A 253 7.17 15.78 -8.00
CA GLY A 253 7.08 16.80 -6.96
C GLY A 253 7.86 18.08 -7.27
N LEU A 254 8.10 18.88 -6.24
CA LEU A 254 8.60 20.24 -6.32
C LEU A 254 10.13 20.31 -6.36
N LYS A 255 10.66 21.24 -7.16
CA LYS A 255 12.10 21.51 -7.25
C LYS A 255 12.70 21.91 -5.91
N GLY A 256 13.82 21.29 -5.55
CA GLY A 256 14.56 21.56 -4.31
C GLY A 256 13.90 20.96 -3.06
N LYS A 257 12.94 20.04 -3.24
CA LYS A 257 12.39 19.23 -2.16
C LYS A 257 12.87 17.79 -2.30
N GLN A 258 12.87 17.09 -1.18
CA GLN A 258 13.10 15.65 -1.16
C GLN A 258 11.94 14.92 -0.51
N THR A 259 11.73 13.69 -0.94
CA THR A 259 10.80 12.72 -0.35
C THR A 259 11.51 11.93 0.76
N ASP A 260 10.74 11.25 1.61
CA ASP A 260 11.22 10.30 2.62
C ASP A 260 10.62 8.93 2.27
N GLN A 261 11.42 8.05 1.67
CA GLN A 261 11.02 6.72 1.22
C GLN A 261 11.84 5.65 1.92
N MET A 262 11.41 4.40 1.85
CA MET A 262 12.24 3.29 2.29
C MET A 262 12.62 2.42 1.11
N ALA A 263 13.86 1.96 1.10
CA ALA A 263 14.30 0.81 0.34
C ALA A 263 14.58 -0.35 1.29
N LEU A 264 14.86 -1.53 0.73
CA LEU A 264 14.99 -2.75 1.51
C LEU A 264 16.25 -3.52 1.11
N LYS A 265 16.96 -4.06 2.11
CA LYS A 265 18.01 -5.05 1.91
C LYS A 265 17.39 -6.44 1.86
N TYR A 266 17.99 -7.33 1.09
CA TYR A 266 17.60 -8.73 1.03
C TYR A 266 17.75 -9.36 2.41
N SER A 267 16.74 -10.14 2.78
CA SER A 267 16.81 -11.05 3.92
C SER A 267 16.03 -12.32 3.59
N PRO A 268 16.57 -13.52 3.87
CA PRO A 268 15.89 -14.78 3.59
C PRO A 268 14.62 -14.98 4.45
N GLN A 269 14.41 -14.14 5.47
CA GLN A 269 13.21 -14.16 6.31
C GLN A 269 12.01 -13.48 5.64
N GLN A 270 12.26 -12.57 4.68
CA GLN A 270 11.23 -11.81 3.99
C GLN A 270 10.27 -12.74 3.24
N GLN A 271 8.99 -12.40 3.27
CA GLN A 271 7.96 -13.13 2.56
C GLN A 271 7.34 -12.27 1.48
N TRP A 272 7.64 -12.64 0.24
CA TRP A 272 7.16 -11.95 -0.95
C TRP A 272 5.98 -12.67 -1.57
N TYR A 273 5.03 -11.88 -2.03
CA TYR A 273 3.77 -12.34 -2.60
C TYR A 273 3.45 -11.54 -3.87
N TYR A 274 2.65 -12.13 -4.75
CA TYR A 274 2.02 -11.43 -5.85
C TYR A 274 0.66 -12.06 -6.17
N TYR A 275 -0.17 -11.34 -6.93
CA TYR A 275 -1.43 -11.87 -7.43
C TYR A 275 -1.30 -12.13 -8.94
N PRO A 276 -1.08 -13.38 -9.37
CA PRO A 276 -1.02 -13.69 -10.79
C PRO A 276 -2.37 -13.41 -11.44
N ASN A 277 -2.30 -13.04 -12.72
CA ASN A 277 -3.44 -13.05 -13.63
C ASN A 277 -4.57 -12.10 -13.23
N MET A 278 -4.22 -10.95 -12.62
CA MET A 278 -5.22 -9.95 -12.24
C MET A 278 -6.02 -9.44 -13.45
N THR A 279 -7.31 -9.23 -13.25
CA THR A 279 -8.21 -8.64 -14.25
C THR A 279 -8.59 -7.21 -13.91
N ASP A 280 -9.23 -6.51 -14.85
CA ASP A 280 -9.81 -5.19 -14.61
C ASP A 280 -10.95 -5.21 -13.59
N ASP A 281 -11.39 -6.37 -13.09
CA ASP A 281 -12.40 -6.49 -12.02
C ASP A 281 -11.77 -6.73 -10.65
N GLU A 282 -10.46 -6.56 -10.50
CA GLU A 282 -9.74 -6.78 -9.26
C GLU A 282 -8.91 -5.55 -8.86
N VAL A 283 -8.78 -5.32 -7.55
CA VAL A 283 -7.92 -4.26 -6.98
C VAL A 283 -7.06 -4.85 -5.86
N LEU A 284 -5.75 -4.65 -5.97
CA LEU A 284 -4.79 -4.97 -4.91
C LEU A 284 -4.71 -3.77 -3.99
N VAL A 285 -5.02 -4.01 -2.72
CA VAL A 285 -5.03 -3.02 -1.67
C VAL A 285 -3.87 -3.29 -0.73
N PHE A 286 -3.07 -2.29 -0.41
CA PHE A 286 -1.96 -2.44 0.53
C PHE A 286 -1.63 -1.16 1.29
N LYS A 287 -1.11 -1.29 2.50
CA LYS A 287 -0.66 -0.18 3.32
C LYS A 287 0.64 0.38 2.74
N GLN A 288 0.71 1.68 2.51
CA GLN A 288 1.97 2.38 2.23
C GLN A 288 2.54 3.05 3.46
N PHE A 289 1.70 3.38 4.44
CA PHE A 289 2.06 4.07 5.66
C PHE A 289 1.02 3.81 6.75
N GLU A 290 1.47 3.68 8.01
CA GLU A 290 0.60 3.54 9.18
C GLU A 290 1.36 3.96 10.45
N VAL A 291 0.82 4.95 11.17
CA VAL A 291 1.30 5.37 12.49
C VAL A 291 0.14 5.56 13.45
N TRP A 292 0.37 5.19 14.71
CA TRP A 292 -0.54 5.38 15.83
C TRP A 292 0.05 6.38 16.84
N LYS A 293 -0.81 7.08 17.58
CA LYS A 293 -0.37 8.01 18.63
C LYS A 293 0.43 7.33 19.73
N ASP A 294 0.11 6.06 20.01
CA ASP A 294 0.77 5.27 21.05
C ASP A 294 2.09 4.64 20.58
N ASP A 295 2.51 4.88 19.33
CA ASP A 295 3.83 4.44 18.85
C ASP A 295 4.93 5.16 19.63
N SER A 296 5.92 4.40 20.12
CA SER A 296 7.13 5.00 20.72
C SER A 296 7.96 5.65 19.61
N MET A 297 7.86 6.98 19.51
CA MET A 297 8.57 7.78 18.51
C MET A 297 10.01 8.14 18.92
N ASP A 298 10.53 7.56 20.01
CA ASP A 298 11.80 7.97 20.61
C ASP A 298 13.01 7.63 19.75
N LYS A 299 12.94 6.53 18.98
CA LYS A 299 14.02 6.05 18.10
C LYS A 299 13.44 5.43 16.83
N ARG A 300 14.06 5.72 15.69
CA ARG A 300 13.63 5.19 14.38
C ARG A 300 13.65 3.67 14.35
N GLU A 301 14.65 3.07 14.98
CA GLU A 301 14.86 1.62 15.03
C GLU A 301 13.79 0.91 15.86
N ALA A 302 13.06 1.66 16.71
CA ALA A 302 11.92 1.17 17.48
C ALA A 302 10.57 1.33 16.75
N LEU A 303 10.55 2.05 15.62
CA LEU A 303 9.33 2.23 14.84
C LEU A 303 8.97 0.93 14.12
N PRO A 304 7.70 0.49 14.18
CA PRO A 304 7.27 -0.70 13.47
C PRO A 304 7.21 -0.45 11.97
N VAL A 305 7.72 -1.41 11.19
CA VAL A 305 7.56 -1.43 9.73
C VAL A 305 6.16 -1.96 9.43
N ARG A 306 5.26 -1.06 9.02
CA ARG A 306 3.86 -1.42 8.67
C ARG A 306 3.51 -1.19 7.21
N GLY A 307 4.32 -0.40 6.49
CA GLY A 307 4.17 -0.21 5.07
C GLY A 307 4.64 -1.43 4.29
N VAL A 308 3.93 -1.74 3.21
CA VAL A 308 4.23 -2.86 2.32
C VAL A 308 5.26 -2.40 1.31
N PHE A 309 6.46 -3.00 1.38
CA PHE A 309 7.44 -2.88 0.31
C PHE A 309 6.91 -3.55 -0.94
N HIS A 310 7.07 -2.89 -2.08
CA HIS A 310 6.55 -3.38 -3.34
C HIS A 310 7.46 -3.02 -4.51
N THR A 311 7.32 -3.78 -5.60
CA THR A 311 8.02 -3.50 -6.84
C THR A 311 7.34 -4.15 -8.03
N ALA A 312 7.45 -3.53 -9.20
CA ALA A 312 7.15 -4.23 -10.45
C ALA A 312 8.33 -5.11 -10.85
N PHE A 313 8.07 -6.39 -11.16
CA PHE A 313 9.11 -7.35 -11.50
C PHE A 313 8.84 -8.03 -12.86
N VAL A 314 9.85 -8.67 -13.45
CA VAL A 314 9.66 -9.47 -14.68
C VAL A 314 9.16 -10.86 -14.28
N ASP A 315 7.92 -11.19 -14.63
CA ASP A 315 7.43 -12.56 -14.49
C ASP A 315 8.04 -13.42 -15.63
N PRO A 316 8.87 -14.44 -15.31
CA PRO A 316 9.53 -15.28 -16.31
C PRO A 316 8.53 -16.10 -17.15
N ASN A 317 7.29 -16.23 -16.70
CA ASN A 317 6.22 -16.91 -17.42
C ASN A 317 5.42 -15.96 -18.33
N THR A 318 5.81 -14.68 -18.44
CA THR A 318 5.17 -13.72 -19.35
C THR A 318 5.37 -14.18 -20.80
N PRO A 319 4.31 -14.50 -21.56
CA PRO A 319 4.46 -14.89 -22.96
C PRO A 319 5.11 -13.78 -23.79
N GLU A 320 5.96 -14.16 -24.73
CA GLU A 320 6.54 -13.23 -25.71
C GLU A 320 5.43 -12.46 -26.45
N GLY A 321 5.62 -11.15 -26.64
CA GLY A 321 4.63 -10.29 -27.27
C GLY A 321 3.44 -9.90 -26.38
N SER A 322 3.44 -10.26 -25.09
CA SER A 322 2.42 -9.79 -24.13
C SER A 322 2.37 -8.26 -24.12
N PRO A 323 1.17 -7.64 -24.14
CA PRO A 323 1.07 -6.20 -24.16
C PRO A 323 1.65 -5.59 -22.86
N PRO A 324 2.30 -4.41 -22.96
CA PRO A 324 2.77 -3.69 -21.78
C PRO A 324 1.61 -3.41 -20.80
N ARG A 325 1.91 -3.54 -19.50
CA ARG A 325 0.95 -3.28 -18.42
C ARG A 325 0.36 -1.87 -18.53
N GLN A 326 -0.95 -1.74 -18.36
CA GLN A 326 -1.59 -0.47 -18.02
C GLN A 326 -2.22 -0.60 -16.64
N SER A 327 -1.78 0.22 -15.68
CA SER A 327 -2.26 0.14 -14.30
C SER A 327 -2.39 1.51 -13.67
N THR A 328 -3.12 1.57 -12.56
CA THR A 328 -3.28 2.79 -11.80
C THR A 328 -3.12 2.53 -10.33
N GLU A 329 -2.72 3.56 -9.60
CA GLU A 329 -2.62 3.55 -8.13
C GLU A 329 -3.34 4.78 -7.57
N CYS A 330 -4.14 4.58 -6.52
CA CYS A 330 -4.85 5.62 -5.78
C CYS A 330 -4.46 5.52 -4.30
N ARG A 331 -3.77 6.54 -3.79
CA ARG A 331 -3.23 6.56 -2.42
C ARG A 331 -4.19 7.35 -1.54
N VAL A 332 -4.96 6.64 -0.73
CA VAL A 332 -6.03 7.20 0.09
C VAL A 332 -5.52 7.39 1.52
N GLN A 333 -5.61 8.62 2.03
CA GLN A 333 -5.27 8.92 3.41
C GLN A 333 -6.49 8.67 4.31
N VAL A 334 -6.28 7.98 5.43
CA VAL A 334 -7.35 7.61 6.37
C VAL A 334 -6.95 8.02 7.77
N PHE A 335 -7.79 8.79 8.45
CA PHE A 335 -7.67 9.06 9.88
C PHE A 335 -8.59 8.12 10.65
N ILE A 336 -8.01 7.45 11.65
CA ILE A 336 -8.63 6.33 12.36
C ILE A 336 -8.79 6.73 13.82
N GLY A 337 -9.98 6.50 14.38
CA GLY A 337 -10.29 6.68 15.79
C GLY A 337 -10.24 5.38 16.57
N LYS A 338 -10.87 5.36 17.74
CA LYS A 338 -10.96 4.17 18.61
C LYS A 338 -11.68 3.00 17.92
N ARG A 339 -11.47 1.79 18.44
CA ARG A 339 -12.28 0.63 18.07
C ARG A 339 -13.71 0.83 18.57
N LYS A 340 -14.71 0.47 17.78
CA LYS A 340 -16.13 0.61 18.11
C LYS A 340 -16.54 -0.15 19.39
N GLU A 341 -15.81 -1.22 19.72
CA GLU A 341 -16.02 -2.00 20.94
C GLU A 341 -15.57 -1.26 22.22
N GLU A 342 -14.61 -0.34 22.13
CA GLU A 342 -14.14 0.44 23.29
C GLU A 342 -15.24 1.38 23.81
N ASP A 343 -16.06 1.93 22.91
CA ASP A 343 -17.25 2.71 23.29
C ASP A 343 -18.26 1.84 24.07
N ALA A 344 -18.42 0.57 23.67
CA ALA A 344 -19.31 -0.38 24.35
C ALA A 344 -18.76 -0.84 25.72
N ALA A 345 -17.45 -0.74 25.94
CA ALA A 345 -16.81 -1.01 27.22
C ALA A 345 -16.92 0.16 28.20
N GLU A 346 -16.85 1.41 27.71
CA GLU A 346 -17.07 2.62 28.53
C GLU A 346 -18.54 2.75 29.03
N GLU A 347 -19.52 2.22 28.28
CA GLU A 347 -20.95 2.25 28.67
C GLU A 347 -21.36 1.22 29.75
N LYS A 348 -20.54 0.21 30.06
CA LYS A 348 -20.86 -0.79 31.11
C LYS A 348 -20.44 -0.35 32.50
N TRP A 349 -21.03 0.74 33.00
CA TRP A 349 -21.16 0.97 34.44
C TRP A 349 -22.61 0.73 34.86
N THR A 350 -22.87 -0.39 35.53
CA THR A 350 -24.12 -0.57 36.28
C THR A 350 -23.85 -0.22 37.73
N PRO A 351 -24.56 0.77 38.31
CA PRO A 351 -24.45 1.04 39.75
C PRO A 351 -24.81 -0.23 40.53
N PRO A 352 -24.18 -0.49 41.69
CA PRO A 352 -24.69 -1.53 42.58
C PRO A 352 -26.17 -1.21 42.87
N ALA A 353 -27.02 -2.23 42.82
CA ALA A 353 -28.42 -2.10 43.22
C ALA A 353 -28.46 -1.43 44.61
N PRO A 354 -29.33 -0.43 44.83
CA PRO A 354 -29.42 0.21 46.13
C PRO A 354 -29.64 -0.85 47.21
N LEU A 355 -28.98 -0.71 48.37
CA LEU A 355 -29.13 -1.56 49.55
C LEU A 355 -30.52 -1.41 50.21
N TRP A 356 -31.58 -1.22 49.42
CA TRP A 356 -32.93 -1.05 49.91
C TRP A 356 -33.66 -2.38 50.03
N PRO A 357 -34.34 -2.66 51.15
CA PRO A 357 -35.29 -3.77 51.24
C PRO A 357 -36.47 -3.55 50.28
N LYS A 358 -36.72 -4.47 49.37
CA LYS A 358 -37.80 -4.37 48.37
C LYS A 358 -39.23 -4.34 48.94
N ASP A 359 -39.41 -4.39 50.25
CA ASP A 359 -40.68 -4.55 50.95
C ASP A 359 -41.22 -3.28 51.64
N GLY A 360 -40.52 -2.16 51.55
CA GLY A 360 -41.07 -0.85 51.94
C GLY A 360 -41.18 -0.59 53.45
N SER A 361 -40.36 -1.24 54.28
CA SER A 361 -40.22 -0.84 55.70
C SER A 361 -39.52 0.52 55.83
N GLU A 362 -40.13 1.45 56.58
CA GLU A 362 -39.58 2.78 56.90
C GLU A 362 -38.31 2.73 57.77
N TRP A 363 -37.48 3.76 57.61
CA TRP A 363 -36.23 3.96 58.35
C TRP A 363 -36.44 4.14 59.86
N GLU A 364 -35.60 3.51 60.67
CA GLU A 364 -35.26 4.07 61.99
C GLU A 364 -34.03 4.99 61.81
N CYS A 365 -34.13 6.22 62.33
CA CYS A 365 -33.22 7.35 62.11
C CYS A 365 -31.74 7.11 62.41
#